data_AF-A0A9E1ZT82-F1
#
_entry.id   AF-A0A9E1ZT82-F1
#
_cell.length_a   1.000
_cell.length_b   1.000
_cell.length_c   1.000
_cell.angle_alpha   90.00
_cell.angle_beta   90.00
_cell.angle_gamma   90.00
#
_symmetry.space_group_name_H-M   'P 1'
#
loop_
_entity.id
_entity.type
_entity.pdbx_description
1 polymer ?
#
loop_
_entity_poly.entity_id
_entity_poly.type
_entity_poly.pdbx_seq_one_letter_code
_entity_poly.pdbx_strand_id
1 'polypeptide(L)'
;MSYDLFGNLLIWLPILVLAWGIIETIYLIQFKGRIRRGFMVWRKPLSKDIQNYLLSLSVDIVETDKVFSSERKVAFIRVEGDEALIYGRRFGWRTFWPYVAYVDLSRSECFLEFRASITMHLFLLTFLSSGIMTAFIIFMMGLNYYMETNSIEKFLERKTNEEISY
;
A
#
# COMPACT_ATOMS: atom_id res chain seq x y z
N MET A 1 3.54 37.27 -22.14
CA MET A 1 2.62 37.01 -21.00
C MET A 1 2.20 35.53 -20.85
N SER A 2 2.45 34.64 -21.82
CA SER A 2 2.12 33.20 -21.72
C SER A 2 3.18 32.34 -21.04
N TYR A 3 4.46 32.74 -21.08
CA TYR A 3 5.58 31.99 -20.49
C TYR A 3 5.54 31.96 -18.95
N ASP A 4 5.04 33.03 -18.31
CA ASP A 4 4.90 33.08 -16.85
C ASP A 4 3.82 32.13 -16.33
N LEU A 5 2.71 31.98 -17.06
CA LEU A 5 1.64 31.08 -16.66
C LEU A 5 2.07 29.61 -16.77
N PHE A 6 2.75 29.26 -17.87
CA PHE A 6 3.26 27.91 -18.11
C PHE A 6 4.40 27.54 -17.15
N GLY A 7 5.33 28.47 -16.89
CA GLY A 7 6.40 28.28 -15.89
C GLY A 7 5.86 28.08 -14.48
N ASN A 8 4.86 28.87 -14.07
CA ASN A 8 4.20 28.70 -12.78
C ASN A 8 3.44 27.37 -12.70
N LEU A 9 2.71 26.97 -13.75
CA LEU A 9 1.97 25.71 -13.78
C LEU A 9 2.90 24.49 -13.59
N LEU A 10 4.07 24.50 -14.22
CA LEU A 10 5.07 23.43 -14.11
C LEU A 10 5.67 23.29 -12.70
N ILE A 11 5.67 24.36 -11.91
CA ILE A 11 6.17 24.35 -10.53
C ILE A 11 5.05 23.95 -9.55
N TRP A 12 3.86 24.53 -9.69
CA TRP A 12 2.77 24.34 -8.73
C TRP A 12 2.05 23.01 -8.89
N LEU A 13 1.90 22.50 -10.12
CA LEU A 13 1.18 21.25 -10.36
C LEU A 13 1.85 20.05 -9.65
N PRO A 14 3.17 19.81 -9.75
CA PRO A 14 3.82 18.73 -8.99
C PRO A 14 3.67 18.88 -7.48
N ILE A 15 3.70 20.11 -6.95
CA ILE A 15 3.52 20.37 -5.52
C ILE A 15 2.12 19.99 -5.07
N LEU A 16 1.08 20.39 -5.82
CA LEU A 16 -0.30 20.03 -5.52
C LEU A 16 -0.54 18.52 -5.62
N VAL A 17 0.01 17.87 -6.64
CA VAL A 17 -0.06 16.41 -6.83
C VAL A 17 0.65 15.71 -5.66
N LEU A 18 1.81 16.19 -5.23
CA LEU A 18 2.51 15.63 -4.06
C LEU A 18 1.69 15.77 -2.78
N ALA A 19 1.17 16.96 -2.50
CA ALA A 19 0.37 17.23 -1.30
C ALA A 19 -0.87 16.32 -1.25
N TRP A 20 -1.57 16.17 -2.37
CA TRP A 20 -2.72 15.27 -2.47
C TRP A 20 -2.31 13.79 -2.36
N GLY A 21 -1.20 13.40 -2.97
CA GLY A 21 -0.65 12.05 -2.85
C GLY A 21 -0.29 11.68 -1.41
N ILE A 22 0.26 12.61 -0.62
CA ILE A 22 0.51 12.40 0.81
C ILE A 22 -0.79 12.13 1.56
N ILE A 23 -1.85 12.90 1.28
CA ILE A 23 -3.16 12.73 1.91
C ILE A 23 -3.75 11.35 1.56
N GLU A 24 -3.76 10.98 0.28
CA GLU A 24 -4.22 9.66 -0.18
C GLU A 24 -3.43 8.53 0.47
N THR A 25 -2.10 8.68 0.56
CA THR A 25 -1.23 7.71 1.22
C THR A 25 -1.57 7.54 2.70
N ILE A 26 -1.81 8.64 3.43
CA ILE A 26 -2.23 8.57 4.84
C ILE A 26 -3.54 7.79 4.95
N TYR A 27 -4.52 8.11 4.11
CA TYR A 27 -5.77 7.36 4.08
C TYR A 27 -5.55 5.90 3.70
N LEU A 28 -4.63 5.59 2.79
CA LEU A 28 -4.32 4.23 2.34
C LEU A 28 -3.77 3.33 3.46
N ILE A 29 -3.00 3.89 4.39
CA ILE A 29 -2.36 3.12 5.48
C ILE A 29 -3.08 3.25 6.83
N GLN A 30 -4.10 4.11 6.93
CA GLN A 30 -4.81 4.33 8.18
C GLN A 30 -5.66 3.12 8.53
N PHE A 31 -5.48 2.50 9.69
CA PHE A 31 -6.28 1.33 10.09
C PHE A 31 -7.81 1.53 10.01
N LYS A 32 -8.30 2.76 10.25
CA LYS A 32 -9.72 3.13 10.21
C LYS A 32 -10.16 3.62 8.82
N GLY A 33 -11.48 3.65 8.57
CA GLY A 33 -12.10 4.19 7.35
C GLY A 33 -12.60 3.12 6.38
N ARG A 34 -12.91 3.50 5.13
CA ARG A 34 -13.33 2.55 4.08
C ARG A 34 -12.17 1.58 3.75
N ILE A 35 -12.49 0.29 3.67
CA ILE A 35 -11.51 -0.79 3.39
C ILE A 35 -10.97 -0.68 1.96
N ARG A 36 -11.85 -0.54 0.97
CA ARG A 36 -11.45 -0.37 -0.43
C ARG A 36 -10.97 1.05 -0.71
N ARG A 37 -9.65 1.24 -0.81
CA ARG A 37 -9.00 2.52 -1.09
C ARG A 37 -7.78 2.37 -1.99
N GLY A 38 -7.48 3.43 -2.72
CA GLY A 38 -6.40 3.44 -3.71
C GLY A 38 -6.73 2.70 -5.01
N PHE A 39 -5.83 2.86 -5.96
CA PHE A 39 -5.89 2.24 -7.29
C PHE A 39 -5.19 0.87 -7.28
N MET A 40 -5.77 -0.11 -7.97
CA MET A 40 -5.19 -1.46 -8.10
C MET A 40 -4.01 -1.40 -9.07
N VAL A 41 -2.82 -1.72 -8.56
CA VAL A 41 -1.58 -1.76 -9.35
C VAL A 41 -1.37 -3.15 -9.94
N TRP A 42 -1.58 -4.18 -9.12
CA TRP A 42 -1.42 -5.58 -9.50
C TRP A 42 -2.35 -6.47 -8.69
N ARG A 43 -2.63 -7.67 -9.19
CA ARG A 43 -3.33 -8.70 -8.43
C ARG A 43 -2.73 -10.07 -8.69
N LYS A 44 -2.79 -10.94 -7.69
CA LYS A 44 -2.43 -12.36 -7.83
C LYS A 44 -3.49 -13.25 -7.20
N PRO A 45 -3.65 -14.51 -7.66
CA PRO A 45 -4.58 -15.44 -7.01
C PRO A 45 -4.17 -15.66 -5.55
N LEU A 46 -5.16 -15.75 -4.67
CA LEU A 46 -4.95 -16.06 -3.25
C LEU A 46 -4.90 -17.58 -3.06
N SER A 47 -3.98 -18.08 -2.22
CA SER A 47 -3.98 -19.51 -1.86
C SER A 47 -5.21 -19.83 -1.01
N LYS A 48 -5.69 -21.08 -1.10
CA LYS A 48 -6.85 -21.54 -0.31
C LYS A 48 -6.59 -21.44 1.20
N ASP A 49 -5.37 -21.71 1.64
CA ASP A 49 -5.02 -21.65 3.07
C ASP A 49 -5.12 -20.21 3.61
N ILE A 50 -4.58 -19.23 2.86
CA ILE A 50 -4.70 -17.82 3.24
C ILE A 50 -6.17 -17.36 3.15
N GLN A 51 -6.91 -17.81 2.14
CA GLN A 51 -8.33 -17.50 2.01
C GLN A 51 -9.12 -18.01 3.22
N ASN A 52 -8.92 -19.27 3.60
CA ASN A 52 -9.58 -19.89 4.76
C ASN A 52 -9.19 -19.17 6.06
N TYR A 53 -7.92 -18.81 6.22
CA TYR A 53 -7.44 -18.02 7.35
C TYR A 53 -8.12 -16.64 7.41
N LEU A 54 -8.20 -15.91 6.29
CA LEU A 54 -8.87 -14.61 6.27
C LEU A 54 -10.37 -14.73 6.57
N LEU A 55 -11.02 -15.80 6.10
CA LEU A 55 -12.43 -16.10 6.41
C LEU A 55 -12.66 -16.51 7.86
N SER A 56 -11.66 -17.11 8.54
CA SER A 56 -11.77 -17.51 9.94
C SER A 56 -11.56 -16.34 10.93
N LEU A 57 -10.99 -15.23 10.47
CA LEU A 57 -10.76 -14.05 11.30
C LEU A 57 -12.10 -13.40 11.70
N SER A 58 -12.45 -13.55 12.99
CA SER A 58 -13.57 -12.85 13.62
C SER A 58 -13.18 -11.47 14.19
N VAL A 59 -11.87 -11.18 14.26
CA VAL A 59 -11.32 -9.95 14.82
C VAL A 59 -10.14 -9.43 14.00
N ASP A 60 -9.96 -8.11 14.02
CA ASP A 60 -8.81 -7.46 13.38
C ASP A 60 -7.49 -7.85 14.06
N ILE A 61 -6.44 -8.03 13.26
CA ILE A 61 -5.06 -8.25 13.73
C ILE A 61 -4.27 -6.97 13.62
N VAL A 62 -3.60 -6.56 14.70
CA VAL A 62 -2.74 -5.37 14.71
C VAL A 62 -1.41 -5.70 15.35
N GLU A 63 -0.32 -5.49 14.61
CA GLU A 63 1.04 -5.53 15.15
C GLU A 63 1.54 -4.10 15.40
N THR A 64 1.87 -3.86 16.67
CA THR A 64 2.48 -2.61 17.13
C THR A 64 3.91 -2.87 17.58
N ASP A 65 4.79 -1.94 17.27
CA ASP A 65 6.15 -1.93 17.81
C ASP A 65 6.37 -0.72 18.72
N LYS A 66 7.22 -0.91 19.74
CA LYS A 66 7.63 0.14 20.65
C LYS A 66 8.89 0.79 20.09
N VAL A 67 8.71 1.96 19.49
CA VAL A 67 9.83 2.80 19.08
C VAL A 67 10.07 3.81 20.20
N PHE A 68 11.15 3.60 20.95
CA PHE A 68 11.45 4.30 22.20
C PHE A 68 10.31 4.13 23.24
N SER A 69 9.51 5.17 23.47
CA SER A 69 8.38 5.21 24.39
C SER A 69 7.02 5.35 23.69
N SER A 70 6.99 5.36 22.35
CA SER A 70 5.74 5.45 21.58
C SER A 70 5.42 4.13 20.89
N GLU A 71 4.21 3.61 21.09
CA GLU A 71 3.68 2.51 20.31
C GLU A 71 3.30 3.00 18.91
N ARG A 72 3.82 2.33 17.88
CA ARG A 72 3.46 2.60 16.48
C ARG A 72 2.93 1.33 15.84
N LYS A 73 1.81 1.45 15.14
CA LYS A 73 1.30 0.38 14.27
C LYS A 73 2.27 0.17 13.11
N VAL A 74 2.70 -1.07 12.94
CA VAL A 74 3.66 -1.47 11.89
C VAL A 74 3.05 -2.45 10.90
N ALA A 75 2.10 -3.31 11.31
CA ALA A 75 1.35 -4.13 10.37
C ALA A 75 -0.08 -4.36 10.89
N PHE A 76 -1.02 -4.65 9.99
CA PHE A 76 -2.38 -5.02 10.37
C PHE A 76 -3.09 -5.84 9.29
N ILE A 77 -4.05 -6.64 9.73
CA ILE A 77 -5.12 -7.24 8.92
C ILE A 77 -6.42 -6.72 9.50
N ARG A 78 -7.22 -6.04 8.70
CA ARG A 78 -8.56 -5.59 9.07
C ARG A 78 -9.59 -6.35 8.25
N VAL A 79 -10.60 -6.92 8.90
CA VAL A 79 -11.69 -7.66 8.25
C VAL A 79 -13.00 -6.96 8.58
N GLU A 80 -13.81 -6.67 7.56
CA GLU A 80 -15.16 -6.10 7.73
C GLU A 80 -16.09 -6.73 6.70
N GLY A 81 -17.02 -7.56 7.19
CA GLY A 81 -17.84 -8.39 6.32
C GLY A 81 -16.98 -9.33 5.47
N ASP A 82 -17.18 -9.29 4.16
CA ASP A 82 -16.45 -10.11 3.20
C ASP A 82 -15.22 -9.39 2.60
N GLU A 83 -14.68 -8.37 3.26
CA GLU A 83 -13.49 -7.67 2.79
C GLU A 83 -12.35 -7.73 3.80
N ALA A 84 -11.13 -7.93 3.31
CA ALA A 84 -9.92 -7.86 4.12
C ALA A 84 -8.93 -6.83 3.56
N LEU A 85 -8.41 -5.97 4.42
CA LEU A 85 -7.32 -5.03 4.13
C LEU A 85 -6.08 -5.39 4.93
N ILE A 86 -4.97 -5.53 4.23
CA ILE A 86 -3.71 -5.94 4.80
C ILE A 86 -2.65 -4.87 4.53
N TYR A 87 -1.93 -4.53 5.57
CA TYR A 87 -0.74 -3.69 5.50
C TYR A 87 0.39 -4.36 6.25
N GLY A 88 1.52 -4.55 5.59
CA GLY A 88 2.73 -5.12 6.18
C GLY A 88 3.90 -4.18 6.01
N ARG A 89 4.27 -3.43 7.04
CA ARG A 89 5.44 -2.55 6.98
C ARG A 89 6.70 -3.28 7.40
N ARG A 90 7.78 -3.10 6.65
CA ARG A 90 9.12 -3.51 7.07
C ARG A 90 9.69 -2.51 8.08
N PHE A 91 10.24 -3.02 9.18
CA PHE A 91 11.00 -2.21 10.14
C PHE A 91 12.16 -1.47 9.47
N GLY A 92 12.26 -0.17 9.71
CA GLY A 92 13.39 0.68 9.30
C GLY A 92 13.28 1.36 7.93
N TRP A 93 12.35 0.96 7.05
CA TRP A 93 12.20 1.58 5.73
C TRP A 93 10.96 2.50 5.71
N ARG A 94 11.18 3.80 5.45
CA ARG A 94 10.10 4.77 5.22
C ARG A 94 9.96 4.99 3.73
N THR A 95 9.06 4.25 3.10
CA THR A 95 8.62 4.56 1.75
C THR A 95 7.63 5.72 1.85
N PHE A 96 7.74 6.69 0.95
CA PHE A 96 6.67 7.68 0.78
C PHE A 96 5.48 7.08 0.04
N TRP A 97 5.63 5.88 -0.55
CA TRP A 97 4.68 5.26 -1.49
C TRP A 97 4.32 3.84 -1.01
N PRO A 98 3.52 3.73 0.06
CA PRO A 98 3.16 2.43 0.60
C PRO A 98 2.21 1.70 -0.36
N TYR A 99 2.32 0.37 -0.35
CA TYR A 99 1.32 -0.51 -0.94
C TYR A 99 0.51 -1.15 0.18
N VAL A 100 -0.76 -1.42 -0.10
CA VAL A 100 -1.63 -2.24 0.75
C VAL A 100 -2.17 -3.38 -0.09
N ALA A 101 -2.52 -4.49 0.55
CA ALA A 101 -3.25 -5.56 -0.13
C ALA A 101 -4.71 -5.54 0.30
N TYR A 102 -5.59 -5.77 -0.66
CA TYR A 102 -7.03 -5.88 -0.48
C TYR A 102 -7.50 -7.24 -0.99
N VAL A 103 -8.43 -7.86 -0.29
CA VAL A 103 -9.06 -9.12 -0.68
C VAL A 103 -10.57 -8.97 -0.56
N ASP A 104 -11.28 -9.35 -1.62
CA ASP A 104 -12.73 -9.51 -1.66
C ASP A 104 -13.03 -11.00 -1.45
N LEU A 105 -13.46 -11.36 -0.24
CA LEU A 105 -13.76 -12.72 0.22
C LEU A 105 -15.13 -13.23 -0.24
N SER A 106 -15.98 -12.35 -0.78
CA SER A 106 -17.31 -12.74 -1.28
C SER A 106 -17.24 -13.57 -2.57
N ARG A 107 -16.07 -13.61 -3.22
CA ARG A 107 -15.86 -14.27 -4.51
C ARG A 107 -15.41 -15.71 -4.33
N SER A 108 -15.91 -16.59 -5.20
CA SER A 108 -15.45 -17.98 -5.31
C SER A 108 -13.95 -18.07 -5.59
N GLU A 109 -13.41 -17.15 -6.39
CA GLU A 109 -11.98 -16.98 -6.63
C GLU A 109 -11.51 -15.66 -6.01
N CYS A 110 -10.79 -15.76 -4.90
CA CYS A 110 -10.22 -14.61 -4.19
C CYS A 110 -8.89 -14.18 -4.81
N PHE A 111 -8.66 -12.87 -4.88
CA PHE A 111 -7.42 -12.27 -5.36
C PHE A 111 -6.81 -11.37 -4.29
N LEU A 112 -5.49 -11.42 -4.17
CA LEU A 112 -4.72 -10.44 -3.41
C LEU A 112 -4.43 -9.25 -4.32
N GLU A 113 -5.17 -8.16 -4.14
CA GLU A 113 -5.05 -6.93 -4.93
C GLU A 113 -4.11 -5.95 -4.25
N PHE A 114 -2.94 -5.71 -4.83
CA PHE A 114 -2.01 -4.68 -4.36
C PHE A 114 -2.46 -3.31 -4.87
N ARG A 115 -2.65 -2.38 -3.93
CA ARG A 115 -3.22 -1.06 -4.16
C ARG A 115 -2.30 0.04 -3.63
N ALA A 116 -2.33 1.19 -4.31
CA ALA A 116 -1.53 2.36 -3.96
C ALA A 116 -2.27 3.68 -4.25
N SER A 117 -1.72 4.81 -3.78
CA SER A 117 -2.18 6.14 -4.20
C SER A 117 -1.85 6.36 -5.68
N ILE A 118 -2.88 6.69 -6.48
CA ILE A 118 -2.70 7.06 -7.88
C ILE A 118 -1.92 8.36 -8.00
N THR A 119 -2.16 9.30 -7.10
CA THR A 119 -1.58 10.63 -7.16
C THR A 119 -0.09 10.61 -6.85
N MET A 120 0.35 9.73 -5.94
CA MET A 120 1.79 9.50 -5.73
C MET A 120 2.47 8.93 -6.98
N HIS A 121 1.80 8.06 -7.74
CA HIS A 121 2.35 7.56 -9.00
C HIS A 121 2.38 8.66 -10.07
N LEU A 122 1.35 9.49 -10.17
CA LEU A 122 1.32 10.65 -11.08
C LEU A 122 2.41 11.67 -10.76
N PHE A 123 2.69 11.93 -9.49
CA PHE A 123 3.80 12.79 -9.07
C PHE A 123 5.13 12.30 -9.66
N LEU A 124 5.39 10.99 -9.62
CA LEU A 124 6.61 10.41 -10.17
C LEU A 124 6.70 10.52 -11.69
N LEU A 125 5.56 10.43 -12.40
CA LEU A 125 5.52 10.64 -13.85
C LEU A 125 6.01 12.03 -14.25
N THR A 126 5.79 13.06 -13.41
CA THR A 126 6.27 14.43 -13.69
C THR A 126 7.80 14.54 -13.76
N PHE A 127 8.52 13.61 -13.13
CA PHE A 127 9.98 13.55 -13.23
C PHE A 127 10.47 12.73 -14.42
N LEU A 128 9.65 11.83 -14.97
CA LEU A 128 10.01 11.04 -16.17
C LEU A 128 10.18 11.92 -17.41
N SER A 129 9.52 13.08 -17.48
CA SER A 129 9.69 14.05 -18.57
C SER A 129 11.05 14.78 -18.56
N SER A 130 11.83 14.69 -17.46
CA SER A 130 13.17 15.26 -17.37
C SER A 130 14.27 14.38 -17.98
N GLY A 131 13.95 13.13 -18.37
CA GLY A 131 14.81 12.20 -19.10
C GLY A 131 15.97 11.58 -18.29
N ILE A 132 16.71 12.39 -17.53
CA ILE A 132 17.94 11.97 -16.84
C ILE A 132 17.64 11.05 -15.63
N MET A 133 16.48 11.22 -14.99
CA MET A 133 16.10 10.46 -13.79
C MET A 133 15.13 9.30 -14.05
N THR A 134 14.69 9.10 -15.29
CA THR A 134 13.65 8.12 -15.66
C THR A 134 14.00 6.70 -15.22
N ALA A 135 15.19 6.21 -15.57
CA ALA A 135 15.62 4.86 -15.21
C ALA A 135 15.74 4.68 -13.69
N PHE A 136 16.26 5.69 -12.99
CA PHE A 136 16.39 5.67 -11.53
C PHE A 136 15.03 5.61 -10.84
N ILE A 137 14.06 6.40 -11.30
CA ILE A 137 12.71 6.43 -10.73
C ILE A 137 11.99 5.11 -10.96
N ILE A 138 12.05 4.56 -12.18
CA ILE A 138 11.44 3.25 -12.49
C ILE A 138 12.07 2.17 -11.60
N PHE A 139 13.39 2.17 -11.44
CA PHE A 139 14.08 1.24 -10.56
C PHE A 139 13.62 1.38 -9.10
N MET A 140 13.56 2.59 -8.56
CA MET A 140 13.09 2.85 -7.20
C MET A 140 11.63 2.43 -7.01
N MET A 141 10.75 2.67 -7.99
CA MET A 141 9.36 2.20 -7.98
C MET A 141 9.28 0.68 -7.94
N GLY A 142 10.05 -0.02 -8.79
CA GLY A 142 10.09 -1.47 -8.83
C GLY A 142 10.61 -2.08 -7.53
N LEU A 143 11.70 -1.53 -6.98
CA LEU A 143 12.27 -1.97 -5.71
C LEU A 143 11.27 -1.75 -4.56
N ASN A 144 10.62 -0.59 -4.53
CA ASN A 144 9.63 -0.24 -3.51
C ASN A 144 8.42 -1.17 -3.56
N TYR A 145 7.86 -1.39 -4.75
CA TYR A 145 6.78 -2.34 -4.97
C TYR A 145 7.18 -3.74 -4.48
N TYR A 146 8.32 -4.25 -4.93
CA TYR A 146 8.81 -5.57 -4.53
C TYR A 146 8.97 -5.72 -3.01
N MET A 147 9.52 -4.70 -2.35
CA MET A 147 9.73 -4.73 -0.90
C MET A 147 8.41 -4.72 -0.11
N GLU A 148 7.46 -3.86 -0.48
CA GLU A 148 6.19 -3.72 0.24
C GLU A 148 5.29 -4.94 0.01
N THR A 149 5.18 -5.43 -1.23
CA THR A 149 4.39 -6.64 -1.52
C THR A 149 4.95 -7.87 -0.84
N ASN A 150 6.27 -8.07 -0.87
CA ASN A 150 6.93 -9.17 -0.15
C ASN A 150 6.74 -9.06 1.38
N SER A 151 6.70 -7.84 1.93
CA SER A 151 6.46 -7.65 3.37
C SER A 151 5.03 -8.02 3.76
N ILE A 152 4.05 -7.65 2.93
CA ILE A 152 2.65 -8.05 3.10
C ILE A 152 2.49 -9.57 3.00
N GLU A 153 3.11 -10.18 1.99
CA GLU A 153 3.02 -11.62 1.76
C GLU A 153 3.61 -12.42 2.92
N LYS A 154 4.83 -12.06 3.35
CA LYS A 154 5.46 -12.69 4.52
C LYS A 154 4.66 -12.50 5.80
N PHE A 155 4.02 -11.34 5.97
CA PHE A 155 3.16 -11.08 7.10
C PHE A 155 1.94 -12.01 7.10
N LEU A 156 1.28 -12.15 5.95
CA LEU A 156 0.15 -13.07 5.76
C LEU A 156 0.55 -14.54 5.96
N GLU A 157 1.64 -14.98 5.35
CA GLU A 157 2.14 -16.35 5.48
C GLU A 157 2.48 -16.69 6.93
N ARG A 158 3.19 -15.79 7.62
CA ARG A 158 3.52 -15.98 9.04
C ARG A 158 2.25 -16.15 9.88
N LYS A 159 1.26 -15.27 9.70
CA LYS A 159 0.01 -15.33 10.46
C LYS A 159 -0.82 -16.57 10.16
N THR A 160 -0.85 -16.98 8.89
CA THR A 160 -1.52 -18.21 8.47
C THR A 160 -0.87 -19.45 9.10
N ASN A 161 0.46 -19.52 9.14
CA ASN A 161 1.19 -20.65 9.71
C ASN A 161 1.13 -20.70 11.24
N GLU A 162 1.07 -19.54 11.91
CA GLU A 162 0.86 -19.45 13.36
C GLU A 162 -0.48 -20.11 13.74
N GLU A 163 -1.56 -19.86 12.98
CA GLU A 163 -2.89 -20.45 13.23
C GLU A 163 -2.92 -21.97 13.02
N ILE A 164 -2.29 -22.48 11.95
CA ILE A 164 -2.28 -23.93 11.63
C ILE A 164 -1.51 -24.75 12.69
N SER A 165 -0.65 -24.11 13.47
CA SER A 165 0.19 -24.78 14.48
C SER A 165 -0.51 -24.98 15.84
N TYR A 166 -1.74 -24.48 16.00
CA TYR A 166 -2.60 -24.66 17.18
C TYR A 166 -3.72 -25.66 16.91
#